data_AF-A0A496QMF8-F1
#
_entry.id   AF-A0A496QMF8-F1
#
_cell.length_a   1.000
_cell.length_b   1.000
_cell.length_c   1.000
_cell.angle_alpha   90.00
_cell.angle_beta   90.00
_cell.angle_gamma   90.00
#
_symmetry.space_group_name_H-M   'P 1'
#
loop_
_entity.id
_entity.type
_entity.pdbx_description
1 polymer ?
#
loop_
_entity_poly.entity_id
_entity_poly.type
_entity_poly.pdbx_seq_one_letter_code
_entity_poly.pdbx_strand_id
1 'polypeptide(L)' 'VYDYRPLQCRSYPFWGSNLISETAWNELEKNCPGVNKGKLHTKEQIERWLEIIEEESLVAPL' A
#
# COMPACT_ATOMS: atom_id res chain seq x y z
N VAL A 1 -6.00 -15.54 -11.40
CA VAL A 1 -5.10 -14.38 -11.70
C VAL A 1 -5.11 -13.32 -10.59
N TYR A 2 -6.18 -13.16 -9.81
CA TYR A 2 -6.17 -12.25 -8.64
C TYR A 2 -5.57 -12.86 -7.37
N ASP A 3 -5.73 -14.16 -7.16
CA ASP A 3 -5.30 -14.84 -5.92
C ASP A 3 -3.77 -14.93 -5.77
N TYR A 4 -3.04 -14.81 -6.88
CA TYR A 4 -1.58 -14.86 -6.92
C TYR A 4 -0.92 -13.48 -6.79
N ARG A 5 -1.70 -12.41 -6.58
CA ARG A 5 -1.11 -11.08 -6.43
C ARG A 5 -0.32 -11.01 -5.11
N PRO A 6 0.94 -10.57 -5.14
CA PRO A 6 1.72 -10.39 -3.93
C PRO A 6 1.05 -9.36 -3.01
N LEU A 7 1.44 -9.35 -1.75
CA LEU A 7 0.83 -8.43 -0.78
C LEU A 7 1.00 -6.97 -1.24
N GLN A 8 2.16 -6.60 -1.79
CA GLN A 8 2.40 -5.27 -2.35
C GLN A 8 1.31 -4.83 -3.33
N CYS A 9 0.89 -5.70 -4.26
CA CYS A 9 -0.17 -5.36 -5.20
C CYS A 9 -1.56 -5.28 -4.55
N ARG A 10 -1.80 -6.03 -3.47
CA ARG A 10 -3.10 -6.08 -2.77
C ARG A 10 -3.27 -4.96 -1.75
N SER A 11 -2.16 -4.40 -1.24
CA SER A 11 -2.16 -3.34 -0.23
C SER A 11 -2.14 -1.94 -0.84
N TYR A 12 -1.99 -1.78 -2.15
CA TYR A 12 -2.18 -0.47 -2.79
C TYR A 12 -3.60 0.05 -2.49
N PRO A 13 -3.78 1.31 -2.06
CA PRO A 13 -2.85 2.45 -2.14
C PRO A 13 -1.91 2.66 -0.94
N PHE A 14 -1.91 1.80 0.08
CA PHE A 14 -1.18 1.98 1.35
C PHE A 14 0.32 1.67 1.26
N TRP A 15 0.97 2.01 0.15
CA TRP A 15 2.42 1.90 0.02
C TRP A 15 3.11 2.98 0.84
N GLY A 16 4.29 2.69 1.37
CA GLY A 16 5.06 3.62 2.19
C GLY A 16 5.26 4.98 1.52
N SER A 17 5.55 5.00 0.21
CA SER A 17 5.70 6.23 -0.60
C SER A 17 4.47 7.12 -0.62
N ASN A 18 3.27 6.53 -0.48
CA ASN A 18 2.00 7.25 -0.52
C ASN A 18 1.61 7.77 0.87
N LEU A 19 2.16 7.19 1.93
CA LEU A 19 1.87 7.49 3.33
C LEU A 19 2.88 8.45 3.97
N ILE A 20 3.87 8.94 3.21
CA ILE A 20 4.92 9.85 3.73
C ILE A 20 4.38 11.20 4.22
N SER A 21 3.24 11.65 3.69
CA SER A 21 2.61 12.92 4.08
C SER A 21 1.17 12.99 3.57
N GLU A 22 0.37 13.87 4.17
CA GLU A 22 -0.97 14.19 3.69
C GLU A 22 -0.95 14.71 2.24
N THR A 23 0.03 15.54 1.89
CA THR A 23 0.22 16.05 0.52
C THR A 23 0.42 14.90 -0.48
N ALA A 24 1.24 13.90 -0.16
CA ALA A 24 1.47 12.76 -1.04
C ALA A 24 0.18 11.94 -1.26
N TRP A 25 -0.61 11.75 -0.21
CA TRP A 25 -1.91 11.07 -0.30
C TRP A 25 -2.91 11.86 -1.16
N ASN A 26 -2.97 13.18 -0.98
CA ASN A 26 -3.86 14.05 -1.75
C ASN A 26 -3.46 14.12 -3.24
N GLU A 27 -2.16 14.09 -3.56
CA GLU A 27 -1.71 13.99 -4.96
C GLU A 27 -2.03 12.62 -5.57
N LEU A 28 -1.93 11.54 -4.79
CA LEU A 28 -2.32 10.20 -5.23
C LEU A 28 -3.81 10.13 -5.55
N GLU A 29 -4.67 10.71 -4.71
CA GLU A 29 -6.11 10.73 -4.90
C GLU A 29 -6.52 11.31 -6.26
N LYS A 30 -5.82 12.33 -6.74
CA LYS A 30 -6.09 12.95 -8.06
C LYS A 30 -5.94 11.96 -9.22
N ASN A 31 -5.10 10.95 -9.08
CA ASN A 31 -4.77 10.00 -10.14
C ASN A 31 -5.29 8.58 -9.86
N CYS A 32 -5.70 8.29 -8.62
CA CYS A 32 -6.24 7.00 -8.21
C CYS A 32 -7.69 7.14 -7.72
N PRO A 33 -8.69 6.85 -8.56
CA PRO A 33 -10.10 7.05 -8.22
C PRO A 33 -10.61 6.13 -7.11
N GLY A 34 -9.82 5.14 -6.68
CA GLY A 34 -10.13 4.23 -5.58
C GLY A 34 -9.63 4.70 -4.21
N VAL A 35 -8.74 5.70 -4.15
CA VAL A 35 -8.32 6.31 -2.89
C VAL A 35 -9.54 6.94 -2.21
N ASN A 36 -9.56 6.88 -0.87
CA ASN A 36 -10.67 7.35 -0.04
C ASN A 36 -12.03 6.66 -0.32
N LYS A 37 -12.03 5.49 -0.99
CA LYS A 37 -13.22 4.68 -1.26
C LYS A 37 -13.02 3.25 -0.81
N GLY A 38 -14.10 2.60 -0.38
CA GLY A 38 -14.11 1.19 -0.01
C GLY A 38 -13.94 0.93 1.48
N LYS A 39 -13.29 -0.19 1.82
CA LYS A 39 -13.19 -0.68 3.19
C LYS A 39 -12.19 0.17 4.00
N LEU A 40 -12.58 0.54 5.22
CA LEU A 40 -11.65 1.12 6.19
C LEU A 40 -10.72 0.05 6.75
N HIS A 41 -9.45 0.39 6.80
CA HIS A 41 -8.39 -0.42 7.40
C HIS A 41 -7.86 0.29 8.62
N THR A 42 -7.53 -0.47 9.66
CA THR A 42 -6.93 0.12 10.86
C THR A 42 -5.48 0.47 10.61
N LYS A 43 -4.93 1.38 11.42
CA LYS A 43 -3.52 1.75 11.34
C LYS A 43 -2.61 0.52 11.49
N GLU A 44 -2.91 -0.35 12.44
CA GLU A 44 -2.12 -1.54 12.75
C GLU A 44 -2.12 -2.53 11.58
N GLN A 45 -3.23 -2.65 10.85
CA GLN A 45 -3.31 -3.48 9.64
C GLN A 45 -2.41 -2.93 8.53
N ILE A 46 -2.39 -1.61 8.35
CA ILE A 46 -1.57 -0.95 7.33
C ILE A 46 -0.09 -1.07 7.68
N GLU A 47 0.29 -0.80 8.94
CA GLU A 47 1.66 -0.96 9.44
C GLU A 47 2.17 -2.39 9.22
N ARG A 48 1.33 -3.39 9.51
CA ARG A 48 1.67 -4.80 9.27
C ARG A 48 1.96 -5.10 7.79
N TRP A 49 1.25 -4.48 6.86
CA TRP A 49 1.54 -4.67 5.44
C TRP A 49 2.86 -4.03 5.02
N LEU A 50 3.18 -2.85 5.57
CA LEU A 50 4.44 -2.17 5.29
C LEU A 50 5.64 -3.01 5.75
N GLU A 51 5.57 -3.57 6.96
CA GLU A 51 6.59 -4.50 7.49
C GLU A 51 6.82 -5.68 6.53
N ILE A 52 5.75 -6.36 6.12
CA ILE A 52 5.86 -7.54 5.25
C ILE A 52 6.42 -7.16 3.86
N ILE A 53 6.01 -6.02 3.31
CA ILE A 53 6.49 -5.57 2.00
C ILE A 53 7.98 -5.21 2.05
N GLU A 54 8.43 -4.58 3.13
CA GLU A 54 9.84 -4.27 3.36
C GLU A 54 10.66 -5.57 3.53
N GLU A 55 10.16 -6.51 4.33
CA GLU A 55 10.76 -7.84 4.48
C GLU A 55 10.86 -8.58 3.13
N GLU A 56 9.78 -8.64 2.34
CA GLU A 56 9.76 -9.28 1.01
C GLU A 56 10.72 -8.60 0.02
N SER A 57 10.87 -7.28 0.11
CA SER A 57 11.79 -6.51 -0.75
C SER A 57 13.27 -6.80 -0.45
N LEU A 58 13.60 -7.20 0.77
CA LEU A 58 14.98 -7.53 1.18
C LEU A 58 15.41 -8.93 0.70
N VAL A 59 14.46 -9.79 0.31
CA VAL A 59 14.71 -11.18 -0.12
C VAL A 59 14.66 -11.38 -1.64
N ALA A 60 14.24 -10.37 -2.42
CA ALA A 60 14.23 -10.45 -3.88
C ALA A 60 15.68 -10.23 -4.41
N PRO A 61 16.30 -11.23 -5.05
CA PRO A 61 17.65 -11.06 -5.59
C PRO A 61 17.59 -10.08 -6.77
N LEU A 62 18.59 -9.18 -6.82
CA LEU A 62 18.89 -8.32 -7.97
C LEU A 62 18.97 -9.13 -9.27
#